data_AF-A0A7W8IUS2-F1
#
_entry.id   AF-A0A7W8IUS2-F1
#
_cell.length_a   1.000
_cell.length_b   1.000
_cell.length_c   1.000
_cell.angle_alpha   90.00
_cell.angle_beta   90.00
_cell.angle_gamma   90.00
#
_symmetry.space_group_name_H-M   'P 1'
#
loop_
_entity.id
_entity.type
_entity.pdbx_description
1 polymer ?
#
loop_
_entity_poly.entity_id
_entity_poly.type
_entity_poly.pdbx_seq_one_letter_code
_entity_poly.pdbx_strand_id
1 'polypeptide(L)'
;MSGQILSQALAKLSGHDLRLVYALLCKTNIFNLISTKTKDLLSSDESNHFSKHLEEEAKKLLSKTNEEIRLSLFLELTKIAQLKGGRYDLKKEIEDKCQEIVDWAFNEFQKKNKEFQQYYKEKNIDKLEAMIHWQMNQVFKELDLKLTDLSEYEQDQLAEKVLEFVNSLPSDQQEKIKEKLGVQEISNKVVKNIVVQSGASILFATIVEVSGFAFYTTATSMLAAFIGLFGISLPFGVYTTLTSTIAFLANPLFILPLILGGGVLLVNHQNKSLQKRLVPIVLMQISLPYLTNPEISYYDLSVISNEWIPKFNKYKQLYRKLKLNQEKQRKLNREISALNTKLQAAEADKKEKESKVSAIKEKLKEKLKNDEGRPYIEGLTNQLHSMQNQIVDLEEQIKIEKRSSTGFGRFIKTALKTSNYRLEIASLKRRIDQTFEQMVEIILQGKLEYANDQCGQVNSLQLEIQELLQQISTLQIQLSEKNKELSDLQIKEREIQKKIKNKEIETYGLEHIVLN
;
A
#
# COMPACT_ATOMS: atom_id res chain seq x y z
N MET A 1 -18.25 23.25 16.73
CA MET A 1 -17.55 24.55 16.75
C MET A 1 -16.05 24.33 16.67
N SER A 2 -15.50 23.38 17.42
CA SER A 2 -14.07 23.01 17.37
C SER A 2 -13.50 22.76 15.97
N GLY A 3 -14.22 22.03 15.11
CA GLY A 3 -13.76 21.73 13.74
C GLY A 3 -13.57 22.97 12.87
N GLN A 4 -14.44 23.97 13.04
CA GLN A 4 -14.30 25.26 12.35
C GLN A 4 -13.11 26.05 12.88
N ILE A 5 -12.93 26.13 14.21
CA ILE A 5 -11.79 26.82 14.83
C ILE A 5 -10.47 26.18 14.35
N LEU A 6 -10.35 24.85 14.45
CA LEU A 6 -9.12 24.15 14.07
C LEU A 6 -8.81 24.28 12.57
N SER A 7 -9.81 24.15 11.70
CA SER A 7 -9.59 24.27 10.24
C SER A 7 -9.17 25.68 9.84
N GLN A 8 -9.79 26.71 10.42
CA GLN A 8 -9.42 28.12 10.21
C GLN A 8 -8.03 28.42 10.75
N ALA A 9 -7.71 27.91 11.94
CA ALA A 9 -6.40 28.06 12.54
C ALA A 9 -5.29 27.40 11.71
N LEU A 10 -5.55 26.21 11.19
CA LEU A 10 -4.63 25.50 10.31
C LEU A 10 -4.41 26.23 8.98
N ALA A 11 -5.45 26.85 8.41
CA ALA A 11 -5.34 27.66 7.20
C ALA A 11 -4.52 28.94 7.43
N LYS A 12 -4.67 29.57 8.61
CA LYS A 12 -3.89 30.76 9.01
C LYS A 12 -2.41 30.44 9.24
N LEU A 13 -2.12 29.30 9.87
CA LEU A 13 -0.76 28.91 10.27
C LEU A 13 0.20 28.93 9.07
N SER A 14 1.34 29.61 9.18
CA SER A 14 2.27 29.81 8.06
C SER A 14 3.72 30.00 8.54
N GLY A 15 4.66 30.03 7.60
CA GLY A 15 6.04 30.44 7.88
C GLY A 15 6.78 29.50 8.83
N HIS A 16 7.49 30.09 9.79
CA HIS A 16 8.31 29.36 10.77
C HIS A 16 7.46 28.53 11.73
N ASP A 17 6.38 29.12 12.26
CA ASP A 17 5.49 28.47 13.24
C ASP A 17 4.88 27.19 12.68
N LEU A 18 4.44 27.21 11.41
CA LEU A 18 3.93 26.03 10.72
C LEU A 18 4.96 24.89 10.69
N ARG A 19 6.23 25.22 10.45
CA ARG A 19 7.33 24.25 10.35
C ARG A 19 7.71 23.71 11.71
N LEU A 20 7.72 24.55 12.75
CA LEU A 20 7.93 24.12 14.14
C LEU A 20 6.83 23.16 14.60
N VAL A 21 5.56 23.51 14.38
CA VAL A 21 4.42 22.65 14.73
C VAL A 21 4.49 21.32 13.99
N TYR A 22 4.79 21.34 12.69
CA TYR A 22 4.97 20.11 11.92
C TYR A 22 6.16 19.28 12.41
N ALA A 23 7.30 19.90 12.68
CA ALA A 23 8.48 19.24 13.21
C ALA A 23 8.19 18.61 14.59
N LEU A 24 7.43 19.30 15.44
CA LEU A 24 7.08 18.82 16.76
C LEU A 24 6.28 17.51 16.66
N LEU A 25 5.29 17.45 15.77
CA LEU A 25 4.47 16.27 15.58
C LEU A 25 5.20 15.14 14.85
N CYS A 26 5.91 15.47 13.78
CA CYS A 26 6.37 14.49 12.78
C CYS A 26 7.86 14.14 12.89
N LYS A 27 8.67 14.99 13.52
CA LYS A 27 10.13 14.84 13.65
C LYS A 27 10.61 14.59 15.07
N THR A 28 9.70 14.67 16.05
CA THR A 28 9.96 14.25 17.42
C THR A 28 9.76 12.75 17.58
N ASN A 29 10.76 12.08 18.12
CA ASN A 29 10.71 10.68 18.51
C ASN A 29 11.39 10.49 19.87
N ILE A 30 11.20 9.33 20.47
CA ILE A 30 11.72 9.05 21.83
C ILE A 30 13.24 9.12 21.92
N PHE A 31 13.94 8.70 20.87
CA PHE A 31 15.40 8.79 20.85
C PHE A 31 15.87 10.24 20.88
N ASN A 32 15.23 11.12 20.11
CA ASN A 32 15.51 12.54 20.10
C ASN A 32 15.26 13.15 21.49
N LEU A 33 14.16 12.79 22.16
CA LEU A 33 13.84 13.26 23.51
C LEU A 33 14.86 12.81 24.56
N ILE A 34 15.32 11.57 24.51
CA ILE A 34 16.27 11.02 25.49
C ILE A 34 17.66 11.60 25.26
N SER A 35 18.08 11.69 24.00
CA SER A 35 19.40 12.23 23.67
C SER A 35 19.52 13.71 24.05
N THR A 36 18.46 14.49 23.87
CA THR A 36 18.41 15.91 24.25
C THR A 36 18.37 16.07 25.77
N LYS A 37 17.49 15.33 26.48
CA LYS A 37 17.45 15.36 27.95
C LYS A 37 18.74 14.89 28.62
N THR A 38 19.39 13.86 28.08
CA THR A 38 20.68 13.38 28.60
C THR A 38 21.77 14.44 28.41
N LYS A 39 21.74 15.17 27.28
CA LYS A 39 22.65 16.30 27.06
C LYS A 39 22.35 17.45 28.00
N ASP A 40 21.09 17.83 28.18
CA ASP A 40 20.66 18.89 29.10
C ASP A 40 21.09 18.59 30.55
N LEU A 41 21.12 17.31 30.97
CA LEU A 41 21.59 16.90 32.31
C LEU A 41 23.12 16.87 32.45
N LEU A 42 23.87 16.79 31.36
CA LEU A 42 25.33 16.64 31.35
C LEU A 42 26.07 17.92 30.97
N SER A 43 25.42 18.84 30.23
CA SER A 43 25.99 20.15 29.90
C SER A 43 25.71 21.15 31.02
N SER A 44 26.73 21.90 31.41
CA SER A 44 26.63 23.06 32.30
C SER A 44 26.06 24.32 31.63
N ASP A 45 25.75 24.25 30.33
CA ASP A 45 25.07 25.32 29.59
C ASP A 45 23.55 25.21 29.79
N GLU A 46 22.89 26.32 30.11
CA GLU A 46 21.42 26.47 30.20
C GLU A 46 20.69 26.32 28.84
N SER A 47 21.37 25.81 27.80
CA SER A 47 20.82 25.71 26.46
C SER A 47 19.88 24.49 26.33
N ASN A 48 18.61 24.72 26.02
CA ASN A 48 17.60 23.68 25.79
C ASN A 48 17.84 22.95 24.45
N HIS A 49 18.52 21.79 24.49
CA HIS A 49 18.94 21.05 23.29
C HIS A 49 17.76 20.51 22.46
N PHE A 50 16.60 20.25 23.09
CA PHE A 50 15.39 19.83 22.38
C PHE A 50 14.85 20.91 21.45
N SER A 51 14.79 22.15 21.93
CA SER A 51 14.34 23.30 21.14
C SER A 51 15.25 23.58 19.96
N LYS A 52 16.56 23.47 20.15
CA LYS A 52 17.53 23.61 19.06
C LYS A 52 17.36 22.52 17.99
N HIS A 53 17.14 21.27 18.40
CA HIS A 53 16.85 20.17 17.48
C HIS A 53 15.55 20.43 16.69
N LEU A 54 14.51 20.92 17.36
CA LEU A 54 13.24 21.25 16.71
C LEU A 54 13.39 22.37 15.67
N GLU A 55 14.15 23.41 16.00
CA GLU A 55 14.53 24.50 15.11
C GLU A 55 15.32 24.02 13.88
N GLU A 56 16.26 23.09 14.07
CA GLU A 56 17.01 22.49 12.97
C GLU A 56 16.09 21.66 12.04
N GLU A 57 15.17 20.88 12.59
CA GLU A 57 14.17 20.14 11.81
C GLU A 57 13.20 21.07 11.07
N ALA A 58 12.81 22.19 11.69
CA ALA A 58 11.98 23.21 11.05
C ALA A 58 12.71 23.88 9.87
N LYS A 59 14.00 24.20 10.02
CA LYS A 59 14.84 24.76 8.94
C LYS A 59 14.98 23.82 7.75
N LYS A 60 15.02 22.50 7.97
CA LYS A 60 15.03 21.49 6.88
C LYS A 60 13.77 21.53 6.01
N LEU A 61 12.69 22.16 6.48
CA LEU A 61 11.40 22.28 5.77
C LEU A 61 11.27 23.60 5.00
N LEU A 62 12.28 24.46 4.97
CA LEU A 62 12.24 25.75 4.25
C LEU A 62 12.03 25.58 2.73
N SER A 63 12.43 24.44 2.15
CA SER A 63 12.25 24.14 0.73
C SER A 63 10.81 23.74 0.34
N LYS A 64 9.95 23.43 1.30
CA LYS A 64 8.55 23.07 1.07
C LYS A 64 7.65 24.29 1.15
N THR A 65 6.53 24.30 0.41
CA THR A 65 5.55 25.39 0.50
C THR A 65 4.73 25.31 1.79
N ASN A 66 4.08 26.40 2.17
CA ASN A 66 3.22 26.38 3.36
C ASN A 66 2.02 25.46 3.15
N GLU A 67 1.45 25.46 1.96
CA GLU A 67 0.29 24.67 1.58
C GLU A 67 0.60 23.17 1.65
N GLU A 68 1.78 22.76 1.15
CA GLU A 68 2.26 21.38 1.26
C GLU A 68 2.39 20.92 2.71
N ILE A 69 2.94 21.78 3.59
CA ILE A 69 3.12 21.45 5.01
C ILE A 69 1.77 21.44 5.74
N ARG A 70 0.86 22.38 5.47
CA ARG A 70 -0.49 22.39 6.05
C ARG A 70 -1.25 21.10 5.72
N LEU A 71 -1.26 20.70 4.45
CA LEU A 71 -1.88 19.45 4.04
C LEU A 71 -1.20 18.25 4.72
N SER A 72 0.13 18.23 4.78
CA SER A 72 0.87 17.13 5.43
C SER A 72 0.54 17.05 6.93
N LEU A 73 0.46 18.19 7.62
CA LEU A 73 0.07 18.28 9.03
C LEU A 73 -1.36 17.78 9.26
N PHE A 74 -2.30 18.22 8.43
CA PHE A 74 -3.69 17.76 8.45
C PHE A 74 -3.80 16.23 8.30
N LEU A 75 -3.11 15.67 7.31
CA LEU A 75 -3.14 14.23 7.04
C LEU A 75 -2.42 13.42 8.13
N GLU A 76 -1.32 13.92 8.70
CA GLU A 76 -0.64 13.25 9.81
C GLU A 76 -1.48 13.27 11.09
N LEU A 77 -2.18 14.37 11.40
CA LEU A 77 -3.15 14.40 12.50
C LEU A 77 -4.27 13.36 12.28
N THR A 78 -4.79 13.27 11.05
CA THR A 78 -5.80 12.27 10.67
C THR A 78 -5.26 10.84 10.87
N LYS A 79 -4.02 10.60 10.48
CA LYS A 79 -3.33 9.30 10.59
C LYS A 79 -3.05 8.88 12.02
N ILE A 80 -2.57 9.79 12.86
CA ILE A 80 -2.35 9.53 14.29
C ILE A 80 -3.67 9.21 14.99
N ALA A 81 -4.73 9.93 14.61
CA ALA A 81 -6.10 9.68 15.06
C ALA A 81 -6.73 8.39 14.52
N GLN A 82 -6.05 7.72 13.57
CA GLN A 82 -6.53 6.50 12.90
C GLN A 82 -7.89 6.69 12.21
N LEU A 83 -8.14 7.91 11.72
CA LEU A 83 -9.39 8.26 11.05
C LEU A 83 -9.29 7.95 9.57
N LYS A 84 -10.41 7.51 8.97
CA LYS A 84 -10.48 7.29 7.52
C LYS A 84 -10.28 8.60 6.77
N GLY A 85 -9.59 8.50 5.64
CA GLY A 85 -9.37 9.60 4.71
C GLY A 85 -10.67 9.98 4.00
N GLY A 86 -10.78 11.25 3.63
CA GLY A 86 -11.90 11.82 2.89
C GLY A 86 -11.47 12.43 1.57
N ARG A 87 -12.42 12.97 0.81
CA ARG A 87 -12.13 13.61 -0.48
C ARG A 87 -11.63 15.04 -0.38
N TYR A 88 -11.89 15.73 0.73
CA TYR A 88 -11.38 17.06 1.05
C TYR A 88 -11.44 18.08 -0.09
N ASP A 89 -12.39 17.92 -1.02
CA ASP A 89 -12.65 18.84 -2.11
C ASP A 89 -13.58 19.97 -1.69
N LEU A 90 -14.28 19.79 -0.56
CA LEU A 90 -15.16 20.79 0.02
C LEU A 90 -14.68 21.27 1.38
N LYS A 91 -14.90 22.55 1.64
CA LYS A 91 -14.67 23.21 2.95
C LYS A 91 -15.25 22.39 4.11
N LYS A 92 -16.49 21.94 3.95
CA LYS A 92 -17.23 21.21 4.98
C LYS A 92 -16.57 19.88 5.36
N GLU A 93 -16.00 19.16 4.38
CA GLU A 93 -15.30 17.90 4.63
C GLU A 93 -14.03 18.10 5.47
N ILE A 94 -13.33 19.22 5.26
CA ILE A 94 -12.16 19.59 6.07
C ILE A 94 -12.59 19.95 7.49
N GLU A 95 -13.63 20.77 7.64
CA GLU A 95 -14.18 21.15 8.95
C GLU A 95 -14.64 19.92 9.76
N ASP A 96 -15.37 19.00 9.11
CA ASP A 96 -15.86 17.78 9.75
C ASP A 96 -14.70 16.86 10.15
N LYS A 97 -13.68 16.73 9.30
CA LYS A 97 -12.47 15.97 9.65
C LYS A 97 -11.70 16.60 10.81
N CYS A 98 -11.60 17.93 10.84
CA CYS A 98 -11.02 18.64 11.98
C CYS A 98 -11.83 18.40 13.26
N GLN A 99 -13.16 18.35 13.19
CA GLN A 99 -14.00 18.01 14.34
C GLN A 99 -13.72 16.59 14.84
N GLU A 100 -13.62 15.60 13.94
CA GLU A 100 -13.26 14.22 14.30
C GLU A 100 -11.87 14.14 14.97
N ILE A 101 -10.89 14.90 14.48
CA ILE A 101 -9.53 14.98 15.07
C ILE A 101 -9.61 15.54 16.50
N VAL A 102 -10.37 16.63 16.71
CA VAL A 102 -10.55 17.22 18.05
C VAL A 102 -11.23 16.24 18.99
N ASP A 103 -12.30 15.59 18.54
CA ASP A 103 -13.04 14.63 19.36
C ASP A 103 -12.16 13.45 19.77
N TRP A 104 -11.36 12.93 18.83
CA TRP A 104 -10.39 11.89 19.11
C TRP A 104 -9.32 12.35 20.12
N ALA A 105 -8.73 13.53 19.88
CA ALA A 105 -7.67 14.07 20.73
C ALA A 105 -8.18 14.30 22.16
N PHE A 106 -9.37 14.89 22.29
CA PHE A 106 -10.04 15.12 23.57
C PHE A 106 -10.25 13.80 24.33
N ASN A 107 -10.78 12.78 23.65
CA ASN A 107 -11.02 11.48 24.26
C ASN A 107 -9.72 10.81 24.73
N GLU A 108 -8.66 10.85 23.91
CA GLU A 108 -7.36 10.29 24.30
C GLU A 108 -6.72 11.08 25.45
N PHE A 109 -6.88 12.40 25.45
CA PHE A 109 -6.38 13.28 26.51
C PHE A 109 -7.09 13.02 27.84
N GLN A 110 -8.43 12.95 27.82
CA GLN A 110 -9.26 12.69 29.00
C GLN A 110 -8.99 11.32 29.62
N LYS A 111 -8.86 10.25 28.81
CA LYS A 111 -8.56 8.90 29.31
C LYS A 111 -7.27 8.81 30.10
N LYS A 112 -6.29 9.67 29.80
CA LYS A 112 -4.95 9.62 30.38
C LYS A 112 -4.74 10.67 31.48
N ASN A 113 -5.69 11.58 31.67
CA ASN A 113 -5.55 12.71 32.57
C ASN A 113 -6.81 12.90 33.43
N LYS A 114 -6.77 12.36 34.67
CA LYS A 114 -7.89 12.42 35.61
C LYS A 114 -8.19 13.85 36.07
N GLU A 115 -7.16 14.68 36.24
CA GLU A 115 -7.32 16.09 36.62
C GLU A 115 -8.03 16.89 35.52
N PHE A 116 -7.64 16.68 34.26
CA PHE A 116 -8.35 17.25 33.13
C PHE A 116 -9.80 16.77 33.04
N GLN A 117 -10.04 15.48 33.29
CA GLN A 117 -11.39 14.94 33.30
C GLN A 117 -12.28 15.63 34.34
N GLN A 118 -11.75 15.90 35.54
CA GLN A 118 -12.46 16.62 36.58
C GLN A 118 -12.68 18.10 36.18
N TYR A 119 -11.62 18.77 35.73
CA TYR A 119 -11.68 20.16 35.24
C TYR A 119 -12.76 20.36 34.17
N TYR A 120 -12.91 19.43 33.23
CA TYR A 120 -13.90 19.54 32.16
C TYR A 120 -15.34 19.32 32.64
N LYS A 121 -15.58 18.40 33.58
CA LYS A 121 -16.95 18.13 34.10
C LYS A 121 -17.58 19.36 34.75
N GLU A 122 -16.75 20.25 35.27
CA GLU A 122 -17.17 21.46 36.00
C GLU A 122 -17.39 22.67 35.08
N LYS A 123 -17.14 22.55 33.76
CA LYS A 123 -17.19 23.68 32.82
C LYS A 123 -18.00 23.39 31.56
N ASN A 124 -18.84 24.34 31.15
CA ASN A 124 -19.59 24.30 29.89
C ASN A 124 -18.82 24.97 28.74
N ILE A 125 -17.70 24.37 28.33
CA ILE A 125 -16.82 24.90 27.27
C ILE A 125 -16.60 23.86 26.15
N ASP A 126 -16.28 24.33 24.95
CA ASP A 126 -16.00 23.45 23.81
C ASP A 126 -14.76 22.57 24.06
N LYS A 127 -14.71 21.38 23.46
CA LYS A 127 -13.64 20.40 23.71
C LYS A 127 -12.24 20.92 23.38
N LEU A 128 -12.09 21.65 22.28
CA LEU A 128 -10.79 22.22 21.88
C LEU A 128 -10.37 23.32 22.86
N GLU A 129 -11.30 24.21 23.18
CA GLU A 129 -11.12 25.26 24.17
C GLU A 129 -10.76 24.71 25.55
N ALA A 130 -11.41 23.64 26.00
CA ALA A 130 -11.08 22.95 27.25
C ALA A 130 -9.64 22.45 27.28
N MET A 131 -9.18 21.79 26.21
CA MET A 131 -7.81 21.31 26.11
C MET A 131 -6.82 22.47 26.18
N ILE A 132 -7.06 23.54 25.40
CA ILE A 132 -6.20 24.72 25.37
C ILE A 132 -6.14 25.39 26.75
N HIS A 133 -7.29 25.65 27.38
CA HIS A 133 -7.37 26.28 28.69
C HIS A 133 -6.61 25.50 29.75
N TRP A 134 -6.82 24.18 29.79
CA TRP A 134 -6.13 23.33 30.75
C TRP A 134 -4.63 23.31 30.49
N GLN A 135 -4.21 23.16 29.24
CA GLN A 135 -2.79 23.11 28.88
C GLN A 135 -2.09 24.43 29.20
N MET A 136 -2.68 25.57 28.85
CA MET A 136 -2.12 26.88 29.23
C MET A 136 -1.98 27.02 30.74
N ASN A 137 -2.99 26.63 31.52
CA ASN A 137 -2.90 26.67 32.98
C ASN A 137 -1.71 25.83 33.50
N GLN A 138 -1.49 24.64 32.95
CA GLN A 138 -0.35 23.81 33.32
C GLN A 138 1.00 24.40 32.88
N VAL A 139 1.05 25.03 31.69
CA VAL A 139 2.24 25.78 31.25
C VAL A 139 2.60 26.85 32.28
N PHE A 140 1.63 27.65 32.73
CA PHE A 140 1.89 28.69 33.72
C PHE A 140 2.25 28.15 35.11
N LYS A 141 1.62 27.05 35.55
CA LYS A 141 2.04 26.37 36.79
C LYS A 141 3.48 25.87 36.74
N GLU A 142 3.92 25.35 35.59
CA GLU A 142 5.31 24.92 35.42
C GLU A 142 6.26 26.12 35.40
N LEU A 143 5.83 27.23 34.79
CA LEU A 143 6.61 28.46 34.78
C LEU A 143 6.75 29.03 36.20
N ASP A 144 5.74 28.93 37.07
CA ASP A 144 5.85 29.32 38.50
C ASP A 144 7.04 28.67 39.21
N LEU A 145 7.34 27.42 38.88
CA LEU A 145 8.46 26.68 39.46
C LEU A 145 9.83 27.21 38.98
N LYS A 146 9.86 27.98 37.90
CA LYS A 146 11.05 28.66 37.36
C LYS A 146 11.09 30.15 37.70
N LEU A 147 9.95 30.74 38.07
CA LEU A 147 9.84 32.15 38.45
C LEU A 147 10.62 32.48 39.73
N THR A 148 10.82 31.50 40.61
CA THR A 148 11.63 31.67 41.83
C THR A 148 13.12 31.91 41.54
N ASP A 149 13.58 31.57 40.34
CA ASP A 149 14.98 31.68 39.92
C ASP A 149 15.23 32.86 38.96
N LEU A 150 14.20 33.64 38.62
CA LEU A 150 14.31 34.79 37.73
C LEU A 150 15.04 35.96 38.38
N SER A 151 15.86 36.66 37.60
CA SER A 151 16.45 37.94 37.98
C SER A 151 15.39 39.04 38.13
N GLU A 152 15.74 40.09 38.88
CA GLU A 152 14.83 41.20 39.16
C GLU A 152 14.32 41.89 37.87
N TYR A 153 15.18 41.95 36.84
CA TYR A 153 14.86 42.49 35.52
C TYR A 153 13.79 41.66 34.78
N GLU A 154 13.89 40.33 34.85
CA GLU A 154 12.97 39.43 34.16
C GLU A 154 11.58 39.42 34.82
N GLN A 155 11.56 39.55 36.16
CA GLN A 155 10.33 39.73 36.92
C GLN A 155 9.62 41.04 36.55
N ASP A 156 10.38 42.13 36.34
CA ASP A 156 9.82 43.43 35.98
C ASP A 156 9.25 43.43 34.54
N GLN A 157 9.92 42.76 33.59
CA GLN A 157 9.39 42.60 32.23
C GLN A 157 8.08 41.80 32.20
N LEU A 158 8.01 40.70 32.96
CA LEU A 158 6.80 39.89 33.05
C LEU A 158 5.65 40.70 33.65
N ALA A 159 5.92 41.41 34.75
CA ALA A 159 4.91 42.18 35.44
C ALA A 159 4.42 43.39 34.61
N GLU A 160 5.30 44.02 33.82
CA GLU A 160 4.93 45.07 32.86
C GLU A 160 3.99 44.54 31.76
N LYS A 161 4.30 43.37 31.19
CA LYS A 161 3.46 42.74 30.14
C LYS A 161 2.09 42.32 30.65
N VAL A 162 2.01 41.80 31.88
CA VAL A 162 0.74 41.51 32.54
C VAL A 162 -0.05 42.80 32.76
N LEU A 163 0.60 43.85 33.26
CA LEU A 163 -0.06 45.12 33.55
C LEU A 163 -0.59 45.78 32.28
N GLU A 164 0.19 45.80 31.20
CA GLU A 164 -0.21 46.28 29.87
C GLU A 164 -1.48 45.56 29.40
N PHE A 165 -1.52 44.24 29.55
CA PHE A 165 -2.70 43.45 29.19
C PHE A 165 -3.90 43.79 30.08
N VAL A 166 -3.76 43.77 31.41
CA VAL A 166 -4.88 44.03 32.32
C VAL A 166 -5.47 45.42 32.08
N ASN A 167 -4.63 46.42 31.80
CA ASN A 167 -5.07 47.77 31.47
C ASN A 167 -5.77 47.86 30.11
N SER A 168 -5.53 46.92 29.20
CA SER A 168 -6.22 46.83 27.91
C SER A 168 -7.65 46.27 28.02
N LEU A 169 -8.01 45.68 29.17
CA LEU A 169 -9.34 45.11 29.39
C LEU A 169 -10.40 46.19 29.67
N PRO A 170 -11.69 45.91 29.39
CA PRO A 170 -12.79 46.74 29.87
C PRO A 170 -12.77 46.96 31.39
N SER A 171 -13.21 48.13 31.85
CA SER A 171 -13.12 48.52 33.27
C SER A 171 -13.84 47.56 34.22
N ASP A 172 -14.96 46.96 33.80
CA ASP A 172 -15.71 45.97 34.59
C ASP A 172 -14.94 44.64 34.75
N GLN A 173 -14.10 44.28 33.77
CA GLN A 173 -13.21 43.13 33.87
C GLN A 173 -12.00 43.44 34.77
N GLN A 174 -11.46 44.65 34.69
CA GLN A 174 -10.38 45.08 35.58
C GLN A 174 -10.82 45.06 37.06
N GLU A 175 -12.04 45.52 37.37
CA GLU A 175 -12.60 45.48 38.72
C GLU A 175 -12.82 44.06 39.24
N LYS A 176 -13.33 43.15 38.41
CA LYS A 176 -13.48 41.73 38.77
C LYS A 176 -12.13 41.04 39.03
N ILE A 177 -11.08 41.40 38.28
CA ILE A 177 -9.73 40.90 38.53
C ILE A 177 -9.21 41.42 39.87
N LYS A 178 -9.39 42.72 40.17
CA LYS A 178 -9.04 43.33 41.46
C LYS A 178 -9.72 42.63 42.64
N GLU A 179 -11.04 42.44 42.53
CA GLU A 179 -11.85 41.77 43.56
C GLU A 179 -11.35 40.35 43.84
N LYS A 180 -11.09 39.56 42.79
CA LYS A 180 -10.65 38.17 42.93
C LYS A 180 -9.21 38.02 43.41
N LEU A 181 -8.34 38.96 43.06
CA LEU A 181 -6.97 39.00 43.58
C LEU A 181 -6.91 39.61 45.00
N GLY A 182 -8.01 40.20 45.49
CA GLY A 182 -8.04 40.86 46.80
C GLY A 182 -7.21 42.14 46.87
N VAL A 183 -7.06 42.86 45.74
CA VAL A 183 -6.21 44.06 45.64
C VAL A 183 -7.01 45.30 45.28
N GLN A 184 -6.60 46.46 45.79
CA GLN A 184 -7.27 47.74 45.53
C GLN A 184 -6.89 48.33 44.16
N GLU A 185 -5.67 48.05 43.70
CA GLU A 185 -5.14 48.47 42.41
C GLU A 185 -4.31 47.36 41.78
N ILE A 186 -4.16 47.41 40.45
CA ILE A 186 -3.24 46.53 39.71
C ILE A 186 -2.12 47.42 39.22
N SER A 187 -0.97 47.33 39.89
CA SER A 187 0.26 48.06 39.55
C SER A 187 1.42 47.07 39.40
N ASN A 188 2.53 47.49 38.78
CA ASN A 188 3.66 46.61 38.51
C ASN A 188 4.18 45.94 39.81
N LYS A 189 4.21 46.71 40.90
CA LYS A 189 4.57 46.23 42.25
C LYS A 189 3.59 45.20 42.80
N VAL A 190 2.28 45.39 42.61
CA VAL A 190 1.24 44.45 43.05
C VAL A 190 1.33 43.15 42.25
N VAL A 191 1.50 43.24 40.93
CA VAL A 191 1.68 42.07 40.05
C VAL A 191 2.92 41.27 40.47
N LYS A 192 4.07 41.93 40.67
CA LYS A 192 5.30 41.29 41.16
C LYS A 192 5.09 40.59 42.51
N ASN A 193 4.43 41.26 43.45
CA ASN A 193 4.13 40.68 44.76
C ASN A 193 3.23 39.43 44.65
N ILE A 194 2.21 39.45 43.79
CA ILE A 194 1.33 38.29 43.56
C ILE A 194 2.14 37.14 42.94
N VAL A 195 2.96 37.42 41.93
CA VAL A 195 3.80 36.40 41.28
C VAL A 195 4.76 35.77 42.29
N VAL A 196 5.40 36.56 43.15
CA VAL A 196 6.35 36.07 44.16
C VAL A 196 5.65 35.33 45.31
N GLN A 197 4.52 35.82 45.80
CA GLN A 197 3.85 35.27 46.99
C GLN A 197 2.88 34.13 46.67
N SER A 198 2.21 34.21 45.53
CA SER A 198 1.09 33.34 45.15
C SER A 198 1.35 32.56 43.85
N GLY A 199 2.41 32.89 43.10
CA GLY A 199 2.68 32.31 41.78
C GLY A 199 1.94 33.04 40.65
N ALA A 200 2.53 33.08 39.46
CA ALA A 200 1.90 33.65 38.27
C ALA A 200 0.72 32.82 37.76
N SER A 201 0.62 31.52 38.09
CA SER A 201 -0.53 30.70 37.72
C SER A 201 -1.83 31.15 38.38
N ILE A 202 -1.78 31.68 39.61
CA ILE A 202 -2.97 32.22 40.32
C ILE A 202 -3.44 33.51 39.66
N LEU A 203 -2.50 34.40 39.36
CA LEU A 203 -2.75 35.63 38.61
C LEU A 203 -3.37 35.31 37.24
N PHE A 204 -2.79 34.35 36.54
CA PHE A 204 -3.29 33.89 35.25
C PHE A 204 -4.71 33.33 35.38
N ALA A 205 -4.93 32.35 36.25
CA ALA A 205 -6.24 31.72 36.45
C ALA A 205 -7.34 32.74 36.74
N THR A 206 -7.02 33.79 37.50
CA THR A 206 -7.94 34.88 37.80
C THR A 206 -8.27 35.71 36.56
N ILE A 207 -7.25 36.08 35.77
CA ILE A 207 -7.46 36.80 34.50
C ILE A 207 -8.27 35.94 33.52
N VAL A 208 -7.97 34.64 33.41
CA VAL A 208 -8.72 33.69 32.55
C VAL A 208 -10.19 33.66 32.91
N GLU A 209 -10.48 33.55 34.21
CA GLU A 209 -11.85 33.38 34.70
C GLU A 209 -12.71 34.62 34.43
N VAL A 210 -12.10 35.80 34.40
CA VAL A 210 -12.78 37.07 34.16
C VAL A 210 -12.88 37.41 32.67
N SER A 211 -11.84 37.09 31.89
CA SER A 211 -11.66 37.64 30.53
C SER A 211 -12.36 36.86 29.42
N GLY A 212 -12.82 35.63 29.68
CA GLY A 212 -13.51 34.82 28.65
C GLY A 212 -12.66 34.67 27.38
N PHE A 213 -13.14 35.04 26.19
CA PHE A 213 -12.39 34.95 24.93
C PHE A 213 -11.11 35.82 24.89
N ALA A 214 -11.03 36.92 25.65
CA ALA A 214 -9.80 37.74 25.75
C ALA A 214 -8.66 36.99 26.48
N PHE A 215 -8.95 35.82 27.08
CA PHE A 215 -7.98 34.86 27.57
C PHE A 215 -6.88 34.56 26.56
N TYR A 216 -7.22 34.30 25.30
CA TYR A 216 -6.25 33.79 24.33
C TYR A 216 -5.18 34.82 24.00
N THR A 217 -5.58 36.10 23.90
CA THR A 217 -4.65 37.23 23.79
C THR A 217 -3.74 37.34 25.01
N THR A 218 -4.27 37.23 26.24
CA THR A 218 -3.45 37.24 27.48
C THR A 218 -2.44 36.10 27.49
N ALA A 219 -2.94 34.89 27.28
CA ALA A 219 -2.20 33.65 27.32
C ALA A 219 -1.00 33.70 26.38
N THR A 220 -1.20 34.27 25.19
CA THR A 220 -0.16 34.37 24.18
C THR A 220 0.82 35.50 24.44
N SER A 221 0.35 36.67 24.87
CA SER A 221 1.24 37.78 25.24
C SER A 221 2.12 37.42 26.44
N MET A 222 1.55 36.75 27.44
CA MET A 222 2.27 36.26 28.62
C MET A 222 3.24 35.13 28.23
N LEU A 223 2.80 34.18 27.39
CA LEU A 223 3.67 33.15 26.85
C LEU A 223 4.82 33.73 26.00
N ALA A 224 4.55 34.75 25.19
CA ALA A 224 5.56 35.44 24.38
C ALA A 224 6.55 36.22 25.27
N ALA A 225 6.09 36.83 26.37
CA ALA A 225 6.97 37.40 27.38
C ALA A 225 7.88 36.31 27.96
N PHE A 226 7.33 35.16 28.34
CA PHE A 226 8.13 34.02 28.83
C PHE A 226 9.11 33.47 27.79
N ILE A 227 8.71 33.33 26.53
CA ILE A 227 9.59 32.91 25.43
C ILE A 227 10.66 33.99 25.17
N GLY A 228 10.34 35.27 25.31
CA GLY A 228 11.31 36.36 25.21
C GLY A 228 12.39 36.30 26.29
N LEU A 229 12.02 35.89 27.51
CA LEU A 229 12.93 35.76 28.65
C LEU A 229 13.79 34.48 28.58
N PHE A 230 13.19 33.34 28.21
CA PHE A 230 13.85 32.02 28.21
C PHE A 230 14.34 31.55 26.83
N GLY A 231 14.21 32.37 25.78
CA GLY A 231 14.59 32.05 24.40
C GLY A 231 13.49 31.37 23.57
N ILE A 232 13.80 31.16 22.27
CA ILE A 232 12.91 30.95 21.09
C ILE A 232 11.79 29.88 21.24
N SER A 233 11.73 29.10 22.31
CA SER A 233 10.59 28.19 22.58
C SER A 233 10.47 27.78 24.05
N LEU A 234 9.29 27.31 24.45
CA LEU A 234 9.06 26.73 25.78
C LEU A 234 10.10 25.65 26.12
N PRO A 235 10.64 25.65 27.35
CA PRO A 235 11.52 24.59 27.84
C PRO A 235 10.93 23.20 27.59
N PHE A 236 11.77 22.23 27.22
CA PHE A 236 11.32 20.85 27.05
C PHE A 236 10.51 20.32 28.26
N GLY A 237 10.90 20.74 29.46
CA GLY A 237 10.19 20.48 30.72
C GLY A 237 8.70 20.79 30.66
N VAL A 238 8.31 21.91 30.04
CA VAL A 238 6.91 22.33 29.89
C VAL A 238 6.11 21.34 29.06
N TYR A 239 6.67 20.82 27.96
CA TYR A 239 6.00 19.79 27.17
C TYR A 239 5.87 18.46 27.93
N THR A 240 6.82 18.15 28.82
CA THR A 240 6.77 16.94 29.64
C THR A 240 5.82 17.04 30.82
N THR A 241 5.57 18.23 31.36
CA THR A 241 4.68 18.42 32.53
C THR A 241 3.21 18.51 32.13
N LEU A 242 2.93 18.96 30.91
CA LEU A 242 1.58 18.90 30.31
C LEU A 242 1.02 17.47 30.29
N THR A 243 1.87 16.44 30.28
CA THR A 243 1.42 15.06 30.52
C THR A 243 2.45 14.26 31.32
N SER A 244 2.08 13.79 32.52
CA SER A 244 2.92 12.92 33.39
C SER A 244 3.53 11.71 32.66
N THR A 245 2.88 11.30 31.59
CA THR A 245 3.30 10.21 30.72
C THR A 245 4.37 10.58 29.68
N ILE A 246 4.44 11.82 29.17
CA ILE A 246 5.58 12.26 28.36
C ILE A 246 6.81 12.36 29.27
N ALA A 247 6.66 12.85 30.50
CA ALA A 247 7.74 12.84 31.49
C ALA A 247 8.28 11.41 31.74
N PHE A 248 7.40 10.42 31.84
CA PHE A 248 7.79 9.00 31.92
C PHE A 248 8.51 8.52 30.64
N LEU A 249 7.98 8.82 29.45
CA LEU A 249 8.58 8.41 28.17
C LEU A 249 9.91 9.12 27.87
N ALA A 250 10.12 10.31 28.41
CA ALA A 250 11.34 11.07 28.23
C ALA A 250 12.40 10.73 29.30
N ASN A 251 12.10 9.87 30.28
CA ASN A 251 13.04 9.55 31.34
C ASN A 251 14.02 8.44 30.88
N PRO A 252 15.34 8.74 30.79
CA PRO A 252 16.34 7.78 30.31
C PRO A 252 16.37 6.48 31.13
N LEU A 253 16.12 6.55 32.44
CA LEU A 253 16.17 5.39 33.33
C LEU A 253 15.10 4.34 33.01
N PHE A 254 13.95 4.76 32.47
CA PHE A 254 12.86 3.84 32.13
C PHE A 254 12.93 3.35 30.68
N ILE A 255 13.45 4.16 29.75
CA ILE A 255 13.47 3.81 28.33
C ILE A 255 14.75 3.10 27.90
N LEU A 256 15.92 3.42 28.48
CA LEU A 256 17.17 2.76 28.10
C LEU A 256 17.10 1.22 28.26
N PRO A 257 16.53 0.65 29.35
CA PRO A 257 16.34 -0.79 29.45
C PRO A 257 15.35 -1.35 28.41
N LEU A 258 14.32 -0.60 28.03
CA LEU A 258 13.35 -1.00 27.00
C LEU A 258 13.95 -0.98 25.59
N ILE A 259 14.88 -0.05 25.30
CA ILE A 259 15.61 0.00 24.03
C ILE A 259 16.63 -1.15 23.97
N LEU A 260 17.38 -1.37 25.05
CA LEU A 260 18.44 -2.38 25.11
C LEU A 260 17.88 -3.82 25.19
N GLY A 261 16.76 -4.04 25.88
CA GLY A 261 16.15 -5.37 26.07
C GLY A 261 14.94 -5.68 25.17
N GLY A 262 14.27 -4.67 24.60
CA GLY A 262 12.96 -4.82 23.95
C GLY A 262 12.95 -4.71 22.41
N GLY A 263 14.06 -4.33 21.79
CA GLY A 263 14.21 -4.25 20.33
C GLY A 263 13.36 -3.17 19.62
N VAL A 264 13.48 -3.13 18.29
CA VAL A 264 12.89 -2.09 17.42
C VAL A 264 11.36 -2.00 17.52
N LEU A 265 10.68 -3.12 17.82
CA LEU A 265 9.21 -3.16 17.91
C LEU A 265 8.65 -2.32 19.06
N LEU A 266 9.26 -2.41 20.25
CA LEU A 266 8.81 -1.64 21.41
C LEU A 266 9.09 -0.14 21.21
N VAL A 267 10.22 0.22 20.58
CA VAL A 267 10.53 1.62 20.24
C VAL A 267 9.47 2.21 19.30
N ASN A 268 9.03 1.47 18.29
CA ASN A 268 7.99 1.93 17.37
C ASN A 268 6.64 2.12 18.06
N HIS A 269 6.27 1.23 18.99
CA HIS A 269 5.06 1.39 19.78
C HIS A 269 5.11 2.65 20.64
N GLN A 270 6.24 2.88 21.30
CA GLN A 270 6.41 4.03 22.18
C GLN A 270 6.46 5.34 21.37
N ASN A 271 7.06 5.36 20.17
CA ASN A 271 7.00 6.51 19.27
C ASN A 271 5.55 6.87 18.87
N LYS A 272 4.71 5.87 18.58
CA LYS A 272 3.28 6.10 18.32
C LYS A 272 2.57 6.65 19.55
N SER A 273 2.85 6.10 20.73
CA SER A 273 2.31 6.59 22.02
C SER A 273 2.68 8.05 22.27
N LEU A 274 3.94 8.42 22.02
CA LEU A 274 4.42 9.80 22.12
C LEU A 274 3.67 10.73 21.16
N GLN A 275 3.59 10.38 19.87
CA GLN A 275 2.90 11.19 18.87
C GLN A 275 1.44 11.46 19.25
N LYS A 276 0.71 10.45 19.74
CA LYS A 276 -0.66 10.61 20.23
C LYS A 276 -0.76 11.63 21.37
N ARG A 277 0.22 11.66 22.28
CA ARG A 277 0.26 12.59 23.43
C ARG A 277 0.68 14.00 23.03
N LEU A 278 1.40 14.16 21.92
CA LEU A 278 1.72 15.48 21.37
C LEU A 278 0.54 16.11 20.63
N VAL A 279 -0.47 15.34 20.19
CA VAL A 279 -1.60 15.88 19.43
C VAL A 279 -2.31 17.03 20.17
N PRO A 280 -2.74 16.91 21.44
CA PRO A 280 -3.38 18.03 22.14
C PRO A 280 -2.51 19.31 22.16
N ILE A 281 -1.20 19.16 22.39
CA ILE A 281 -0.23 20.28 22.39
C ILE A 281 -0.15 20.92 21.01
N VAL A 282 -0.09 20.10 19.96
CA VAL A 282 -0.08 20.55 18.57
C VAL A 282 -1.39 21.27 18.21
N LEU A 283 -2.54 20.74 18.65
CA LEU A 283 -3.83 21.42 18.45
C LEU A 283 -3.86 22.79 19.13
N MET A 284 -3.31 22.91 20.34
CA MET A 284 -3.14 24.19 21.01
C MET A 284 -2.24 25.13 20.21
N GLN A 285 -1.05 24.69 19.78
CA GLN A 285 -0.12 25.53 19.02
C GLN A 285 -0.67 25.97 17.65
N ILE A 286 -1.48 25.14 17.00
CA ILE A 286 -2.19 25.52 15.77
C ILE A 286 -3.24 26.59 16.09
N SER A 287 -4.04 26.38 17.13
CA SER A 287 -5.24 27.17 17.42
C SER A 287 -4.93 28.52 18.08
N LEU A 288 -3.88 28.59 18.89
CA LEU A 288 -3.58 29.75 19.72
C LEU A 288 -3.35 31.04 18.89
N PRO A 289 -2.52 31.04 17.81
CA PRO A 289 -2.34 32.22 16.97
C PRO A 289 -3.61 32.69 16.25
N TYR A 290 -4.58 31.80 16.06
CA TYR A 290 -5.86 32.12 15.45
C TYR A 290 -6.80 32.77 16.47
N LEU A 291 -6.89 32.21 17.67
CA LEU A 291 -7.75 32.68 18.75
C LEU A 291 -7.32 34.04 19.33
N THR A 292 -6.07 34.46 19.08
CA THR A 292 -5.53 35.74 19.57
C THR A 292 -5.79 36.94 18.68
N ASN A 293 -6.27 36.76 17.45
CA ASN A 293 -6.51 37.89 16.55
C ASN A 293 -8.00 38.28 16.57
N PRO A 294 -8.37 39.45 17.12
CA PRO A 294 -9.76 39.87 17.26
C PRO A 294 -10.47 40.11 15.91
N GLU A 295 -9.71 40.34 14.83
CA GLU A 295 -10.25 40.34 13.47
C GLU A 295 -10.32 38.91 12.93
N ILE A 296 -11.44 38.22 13.23
CA ILE A 296 -11.75 36.92 12.63
C ILE A 296 -12.13 37.14 11.16
N SER A 297 -11.14 37.37 10.31
CA SER A 297 -11.30 37.18 8.87
C SER A 297 -11.34 35.67 8.62
N TYR A 298 -12.45 35.16 8.07
CA TYR A 298 -12.51 33.76 7.65
C TYR A 298 -11.43 33.51 6.60
N TYR A 299 -10.46 32.67 6.96
CA TYR A 299 -9.40 32.26 6.05
C TYR A 299 -9.95 31.28 5.01
N ASP A 300 -9.41 31.40 3.80
CA ASP A 300 -9.77 30.53 2.70
C ASP A 300 -9.26 29.10 2.95
N LEU A 301 -10.18 28.19 3.28
CA LEU A 301 -9.87 26.78 3.46
C LEU A 301 -9.52 26.07 2.15
N SER A 302 -9.68 26.74 0.99
CA SER A 302 -9.24 26.21 -0.30
C SER A 302 -7.74 25.91 -0.33
N VAL A 303 -6.92 26.52 0.52
CA VAL A 303 -5.47 26.25 0.59
C VAL A 303 -5.13 24.78 0.85
N ILE A 304 -5.97 24.07 1.61
CA ILE A 304 -5.79 22.61 1.85
C ILE A 304 -6.32 21.82 0.65
N SER A 305 -7.51 22.18 0.15
CA SER A 305 -8.12 21.51 -1.00
C SER A 305 -7.29 21.67 -2.28
N ASN A 306 -6.67 22.83 -2.52
CA ASN A 306 -5.86 23.14 -3.69
C ASN A 306 -4.61 22.24 -3.78
N GLU A 307 -4.06 21.83 -2.64
CA GLU A 307 -2.96 20.85 -2.60
C GLU A 307 -3.43 19.40 -2.65
N TRP A 308 -4.61 19.13 -2.09
CA TRP A 308 -5.16 17.79 -2.05
C TRP A 308 -5.70 17.34 -3.42
N ILE A 309 -6.47 18.19 -4.09
CA ILE A 309 -7.17 17.89 -5.35
C ILE A 309 -6.20 17.38 -6.43
N PRO A 310 -5.03 17.99 -6.69
CA PRO A 310 -4.06 17.47 -7.65
C PRO A 310 -3.55 16.07 -7.30
N LYS A 311 -3.30 15.79 -6.01
CA LYS A 311 -2.84 14.46 -5.55
C LYS A 311 -3.94 13.41 -5.75
N PHE A 312 -5.16 13.73 -5.34
CA PHE A 312 -6.33 12.86 -5.53
C PHE A 312 -6.67 12.63 -7.01
N ASN A 313 -6.58 13.66 -7.85
CA ASN A 313 -6.82 13.54 -9.29
C ASN A 313 -5.79 12.63 -9.97
N LYS A 314 -4.50 12.74 -9.62
CA LYS A 314 -3.46 11.82 -10.11
C LYS A 314 -3.75 10.38 -9.70
N TYR A 315 -4.18 10.16 -8.46
CA TYR A 315 -4.59 8.85 -7.96
C TYR A 315 -5.81 8.29 -8.73
N LYS A 316 -6.86 9.09 -8.92
CA LYS A 316 -8.03 8.73 -9.73
C LYS A 316 -7.69 8.39 -11.18
N GLN A 317 -6.74 9.11 -11.79
CA GLN A 317 -6.26 8.80 -13.14
C GLN A 317 -5.56 7.44 -13.21
N LEU A 318 -4.81 7.05 -12.19
CA LEU A 318 -4.19 5.71 -12.13
C LEU A 318 -5.24 4.60 -12.07
N TYR A 319 -6.30 4.76 -11.27
CA TYR A 319 -7.41 3.81 -11.22
C TYR A 319 -8.15 3.70 -12.54
N ARG A 320 -8.41 4.82 -13.22
CA ARG A 320 -9.00 4.81 -14.57
C ARG A 320 -8.12 4.05 -15.56
N LYS A 321 -6.79 4.27 -15.52
CA LYS A 321 -5.83 3.53 -16.35
C LYS A 321 -5.83 2.04 -16.03
N LEU A 322 -5.93 1.67 -14.75
CA LEU A 322 -6.01 0.27 -14.30
C LEU A 322 -7.28 -0.40 -14.85
N LYS A 323 -8.44 0.23 -14.68
CA LYS A 323 -9.74 -0.28 -15.17
C LYS A 323 -9.74 -0.48 -16.68
N LEU A 324 -9.27 0.51 -17.43
CA LEU A 324 -9.12 0.41 -18.89
C LEU A 324 -8.17 -0.73 -19.31
N ASN A 325 -7.07 -0.92 -18.57
CA ASN A 325 -6.13 -2.02 -18.83
C ASN A 325 -6.77 -3.39 -18.58
N GLN A 326 -7.53 -3.53 -17.50
CA GLN A 326 -8.27 -4.76 -17.17
C GLN A 326 -9.38 -5.06 -18.19
N GLU A 327 -10.09 -4.03 -18.68
CA GLU A 327 -11.07 -4.19 -19.76
C GLU A 327 -10.42 -4.69 -21.06
N LYS A 328 -9.25 -4.15 -21.43
CA LYS A 328 -8.47 -4.64 -22.57
C LYS A 328 -8.05 -6.09 -22.39
N GLN A 329 -7.54 -6.47 -21.22
CA GLN A 329 -7.22 -7.87 -20.92
C GLN A 329 -8.43 -8.79 -21.03
N ARG A 330 -9.60 -8.38 -20.52
CA ARG A 330 -10.85 -9.15 -20.64
C ARG A 330 -11.25 -9.35 -22.11
N LYS A 331 -11.18 -8.30 -22.93
CA LYS A 331 -11.45 -8.40 -24.38
C LYS A 331 -10.47 -9.39 -25.04
N LEU A 332 -9.18 -9.23 -24.76
CA LEU A 332 -8.12 -10.05 -25.33
C LEU A 332 -8.23 -11.53 -24.92
N ASN A 333 -8.57 -11.81 -23.66
CA ASN A 333 -8.82 -13.18 -23.19
C ASN A 333 -10.00 -13.84 -23.91
N ARG A 334 -11.06 -13.08 -24.26
CA ARG A 334 -12.17 -13.60 -25.07
C ARG A 334 -11.71 -13.91 -26.49
N GLU A 335 -10.89 -13.05 -27.09
CA GLU A 335 -10.29 -13.29 -28.42
C GLU A 335 -9.42 -14.55 -28.41
N ILE A 336 -8.53 -14.71 -27.42
CA ILE A 336 -7.68 -15.88 -27.24
C ILE A 336 -8.51 -17.16 -27.06
N SER A 337 -9.57 -17.12 -26.24
CA SER A 337 -10.46 -18.26 -26.04
C SER A 337 -11.18 -18.68 -27.32
N ALA A 338 -11.64 -17.71 -28.12
CA ALA A 338 -12.25 -17.98 -29.41
C ALA A 338 -11.25 -18.58 -30.41
N LEU A 339 -10.00 -18.08 -30.45
CA LEU A 339 -8.94 -18.62 -31.29
C LEU A 339 -8.55 -20.04 -30.88
N ASN A 340 -8.42 -20.33 -29.59
CA ASN A 340 -8.16 -21.68 -29.09
C ASN A 340 -9.28 -22.65 -29.48
N THR A 341 -10.53 -22.22 -29.43
CA THR A 341 -11.68 -23.05 -29.86
C THR A 341 -11.58 -23.38 -31.36
N LYS A 342 -11.22 -22.39 -32.20
CA LYS A 342 -11.00 -22.62 -33.64
C LYS A 342 -9.81 -23.55 -33.90
N LEU A 343 -8.72 -23.39 -33.15
CA LEU A 343 -7.54 -24.25 -33.25
C LEU A 343 -7.88 -25.70 -32.92
N GLN A 344 -8.57 -25.94 -31.81
CA GLN A 344 -9.02 -27.27 -31.39
C GLN A 344 -9.94 -27.92 -32.44
N ALA A 345 -10.86 -27.15 -33.02
CA ALA A 345 -11.73 -27.63 -34.08
C ALA A 345 -10.94 -28.04 -35.35
N ALA A 346 -9.97 -27.22 -35.77
CA ALA A 346 -9.12 -27.52 -36.92
C ALA A 346 -8.22 -28.76 -36.67
N GLU A 347 -7.67 -28.90 -35.46
CA GLU A 347 -6.87 -30.07 -35.07
C GLU A 347 -7.71 -31.35 -35.02
N ALA A 348 -8.94 -31.27 -34.52
CA ALA A 348 -9.88 -32.39 -34.49
C ALA A 348 -10.26 -32.83 -35.92
N ASP A 349 -10.57 -31.87 -36.79
CA ASP A 349 -10.93 -32.15 -38.18
C ASP A 349 -9.74 -32.74 -38.97
N LYS A 350 -8.54 -32.22 -38.74
CA LYS A 350 -7.31 -32.80 -39.29
C LYS A 350 -7.15 -34.26 -38.87
N LYS A 351 -7.31 -34.56 -37.58
CA LYS A 351 -7.18 -35.92 -37.03
C LYS A 351 -8.24 -36.87 -37.60
N GLU A 352 -9.46 -36.38 -37.79
CA GLU A 352 -10.54 -37.14 -38.44
C GLU A 352 -10.16 -37.51 -39.88
N LYS A 353 -9.67 -36.53 -40.66
CA LYS A 353 -9.23 -36.75 -42.05
C LYS A 353 -8.03 -37.68 -42.14
N GLU A 354 -7.02 -37.53 -41.27
CA GLU A 354 -5.89 -38.46 -41.17
C GLU A 354 -6.37 -39.90 -40.89
N SER A 355 -7.35 -40.06 -40.00
CA SER A 355 -7.94 -41.37 -39.68
C SER A 355 -8.68 -41.98 -40.88
N LYS A 356 -9.39 -41.16 -41.67
CA LYS A 356 -10.03 -41.59 -42.94
C LYS A 356 -9.00 -42.04 -43.96
N VAL A 357 -7.89 -41.30 -44.13
CA VAL A 357 -6.79 -41.70 -45.02
C VAL A 357 -6.21 -43.05 -44.58
N SER A 358 -5.92 -43.24 -43.30
CA SER A 358 -5.43 -44.52 -42.77
C SER A 358 -6.43 -45.66 -43.01
N ALA A 359 -7.73 -45.43 -42.82
CA ALA A 359 -8.75 -46.44 -43.07
C ALA A 359 -8.84 -46.84 -44.57
N ILE A 360 -8.67 -45.87 -45.49
CA ILE A 360 -8.63 -46.15 -46.93
C ILE A 360 -7.36 -46.95 -47.28
N LYS A 361 -6.20 -46.58 -46.71
CA LYS A 361 -4.95 -47.33 -46.88
C LYS A 361 -5.07 -48.79 -46.43
N GLU A 362 -5.67 -49.02 -45.26
CA GLU A 362 -5.91 -50.39 -44.77
C GLU A 362 -6.87 -51.18 -45.67
N LYS A 363 -7.97 -50.56 -46.12
CA LYS A 363 -8.89 -51.20 -47.08
C LYS A 363 -8.19 -51.54 -48.39
N LEU A 364 -7.32 -50.68 -48.89
CA LEU A 364 -6.55 -50.92 -50.12
C LEU A 364 -5.52 -52.04 -49.91
N LYS A 365 -4.86 -52.08 -48.75
CA LYS A 365 -3.95 -53.15 -48.36
C LYS A 365 -4.65 -54.51 -48.34
N GLU A 366 -5.81 -54.60 -47.71
CA GLU A 366 -6.62 -55.82 -47.68
C GLU A 366 -7.14 -56.22 -49.07
N LYS A 367 -7.49 -55.24 -49.93
CA LYS A 367 -7.83 -55.53 -51.33
C LYS A 367 -6.63 -56.17 -52.07
N LEU A 368 -5.43 -55.61 -51.93
CA LEU A 368 -4.22 -56.15 -52.58
C LEU A 368 -3.84 -57.55 -52.11
N LYS A 369 -4.07 -57.87 -50.83
CA LYS A 369 -3.82 -59.21 -50.28
C LYS A 369 -4.71 -60.27 -50.91
N ASN A 370 -5.97 -59.92 -51.17
CA ASN A 370 -7.01 -60.84 -51.61
C ASN A 370 -7.23 -60.87 -53.14
N ASP A 371 -6.57 -59.96 -53.87
CA ASP A 371 -6.70 -59.84 -55.33
C ASP A 371 -5.60 -60.63 -56.05
N GLU A 372 -5.98 -61.73 -56.69
CA GLU A 372 -5.09 -62.54 -57.54
C GLU A 372 -4.66 -61.79 -58.81
N GLY A 373 -5.44 -60.80 -59.26
CA GLY A 373 -5.17 -59.93 -60.40
C GLY A 373 -4.50 -58.60 -60.04
N ARG A 374 -3.88 -58.51 -58.84
CA ARG A 374 -3.24 -57.28 -58.36
C ARG A 374 -2.14 -56.76 -59.31
N PRO A 375 -1.86 -55.45 -59.30
CA PRO A 375 -0.85 -54.86 -60.17
C PRO A 375 0.54 -55.45 -59.93
N TYR A 376 1.24 -55.75 -61.03
CA TYR A 376 2.65 -56.14 -60.97
C TYR A 376 3.51 -54.90 -60.75
N ILE A 377 4.08 -54.79 -59.55
CA ILE A 377 5.09 -53.78 -59.20
C ILE A 377 6.45 -54.48 -59.18
N GLU A 378 7.34 -54.09 -60.10
CA GLU A 378 8.68 -54.67 -60.22
C GLU A 378 9.46 -54.56 -58.90
N GLY A 379 10.19 -55.61 -58.53
CA GLY A 379 10.87 -55.71 -57.24
C GLY A 379 9.94 -56.16 -56.11
N LEU A 380 8.86 -55.42 -55.81
CA LEU A 380 7.95 -55.75 -54.70
C LEU A 380 7.18 -57.05 -54.94
N THR A 381 6.71 -57.27 -56.17
CA THR A 381 5.96 -58.50 -56.52
C THR A 381 6.84 -59.74 -56.46
N ASN A 382 8.11 -59.59 -56.87
CA ASN A 382 9.13 -60.66 -56.82
C ASN A 382 9.51 -60.99 -55.37
N GLN A 383 9.67 -59.96 -54.53
CA GLN A 383 9.88 -60.15 -53.08
C GLN A 383 8.69 -60.88 -52.45
N LEU A 384 7.46 -60.51 -52.81
CA LEU A 384 6.25 -61.15 -52.31
C LEU A 384 6.19 -62.64 -52.68
N HIS A 385 6.44 -62.99 -53.94
CA HIS A 385 6.51 -64.38 -54.40
C HIS A 385 7.63 -65.17 -53.72
N SER A 386 8.82 -64.58 -53.60
CA SER A 386 9.96 -65.23 -52.93
C SER A 386 9.67 -65.54 -51.46
N MET A 387 9.09 -64.58 -50.73
CA MET A 387 8.71 -64.78 -49.33
C MET A 387 7.56 -65.78 -49.17
N GLN A 388 6.58 -65.78 -50.08
CA GLN A 388 5.50 -66.77 -50.08
C GLN A 388 6.03 -68.19 -50.30
N ASN A 389 6.94 -68.38 -51.26
CA ASN A 389 7.57 -69.67 -51.50
C ASN A 389 8.39 -70.14 -50.29
N GLN A 390 9.16 -69.24 -49.65
CA GLN A 390 9.90 -69.56 -48.43
C GLN A 390 8.97 -70.01 -47.28
N ILE A 391 7.79 -69.41 -47.14
CA ILE A 391 6.81 -69.84 -46.14
C ILE A 391 6.32 -71.25 -46.45
N VAL A 392 6.00 -71.56 -47.71
CA VAL A 392 5.56 -72.89 -48.15
C VAL A 392 6.64 -73.94 -47.83
N ASP A 393 7.89 -73.65 -48.17
CA ASP A 393 9.02 -74.54 -47.88
C ASP A 393 9.20 -74.78 -46.37
N LEU A 394 9.10 -73.73 -45.55
CA LEU A 394 9.19 -73.83 -44.09
C LEU A 394 8.02 -74.60 -43.47
N GLU A 395 6.81 -74.45 -44.01
CA GLU A 395 5.62 -75.20 -43.58
C GLU A 395 5.75 -76.70 -43.93
N GLU A 396 6.30 -77.01 -45.10
CA GLU A 396 6.62 -78.39 -45.49
C GLU A 396 7.71 -78.99 -44.59
N GLN A 397 8.76 -78.24 -44.26
CA GLN A 397 9.80 -78.67 -43.31
C GLN A 397 9.23 -78.97 -41.91
N ILE A 398 8.29 -78.14 -41.41
CA ILE A 398 7.58 -78.42 -40.15
C ILE A 398 6.79 -79.73 -40.24
N LYS A 399 6.14 -80.02 -41.37
CA LYS A 399 5.36 -81.24 -41.59
C LYS A 399 6.25 -82.48 -41.64
N ILE A 400 7.41 -82.39 -42.29
CA ILE A 400 8.41 -83.47 -42.37
C ILE A 400 9.02 -83.74 -40.98
N GLU A 401 9.46 -82.71 -40.25
CA GLU A 401 10.07 -82.84 -38.92
C GLU A 401 9.08 -83.39 -37.86
N LYS A 402 7.78 -83.14 -38.02
CA LYS A 402 6.73 -83.75 -37.16
C LYS A 402 6.49 -85.23 -37.45
N ARG A 403 6.73 -85.70 -38.68
CA ARG A 403 6.52 -87.11 -39.07
C ARG A 403 7.69 -88.01 -38.64
N SER A 404 8.87 -87.46 -38.42
CA SER A 404 10.10 -88.19 -38.09
C SER A 404 10.37 -88.32 -36.57
N SER A 405 9.49 -87.80 -35.71
CA SER A 405 9.70 -87.77 -34.25
C SER A 405 9.13 -89.00 -33.52
N THR A 406 9.97 -90.00 -33.24
CA THR A 406 9.70 -91.07 -32.27
C THR A 406 10.73 -90.98 -31.12
N GLY A 407 10.26 -90.63 -29.91
CA GLY A 407 11.05 -90.55 -28.67
C GLY A 407 11.15 -89.16 -28.00
N PHE A 408 11.20 -89.12 -26.66
CA PHE A 408 11.11 -87.89 -25.83
C PHE A 408 12.24 -86.86 -26.08
N GLY A 409 13.49 -87.29 -26.22
CA GLY A 409 14.61 -86.37 -26.52
C GLY A 409 14.56 -85.80 -27.95
N ARG A 410 14.06 -86.58 -28.92
CA ARG A 410 13.85 -86.13 -30.31
C ARG A 410 12.67 -85.16 -30.40
N PHE A 411 11.62 -85.38 -29.60
CA PHE A 411 10.48 -84.48 -29.46
C PHE A 411 10.89 -83.06 -29.00
N ILE A 412 11.75 -82.94 -27.98
CA ILE A 412 12.24 -81.63 -27.50
C ILE A 412 13.02 -80.89 -28.61
N LYS A 413 13.90 -81.59 -29.34
CA LYS A 413 14.68 -81.01 -30.46
C LYS A 413 13.78 -80.59 -31.63
N THR A 414 12.81 -81.41 -31.98
CA THR A 414 11.80 -81.11 -33.02
C THR A 414 10.92 -79.92 -32.60
N ALA A 415 10.52 -79.82 -31.32
CA ALA A 415 9.77 -78.69 -30.80
C ALA A 415 10.55 -77.37 -30.90
N LEU A 416 11.84 -77.36 -30.57
CA LEU A 416 12.71 -76.19 -30.71
C LEU A 416 12.89 -75.78 -32.19
N LYS A 417 13.16 -76.73 -33.09
CA LYS A 417 13.28 -76.44 -34.54
C LYS A 417 11.97 -75.92 -35.16
N THR A 418 10.85 -76.58 -34.86
CA THR A 418 9.54 -76.13 -35.33
C THR A 418 9.14 -74.79 -34.74
N SER A 419 9.60 -74.45 -33.53
CA SER A 419 9.48 -73.09 -32.97
C SER A 419 10.31 -72.08 -33.74
N ASN A 420 11.55 -72.39 -34.12
CA ASN A 420 12.38 -71.51 -34.94
C ASN A 420 11.76 -71.26 -36.32
N TYR A 421 11.29 -72.30 -37.01
CA TYR A 421 10.57 -72.15 -38.29
C TYR A 421 9.28 -71.33 -38.13
N ARG A 422 8.56 -71.46 -37.01
CA ARG A 422 7.39 -70.62 -36.72
C ARG A 422 7.75 -69.15 -36.51
N LEU A 423 8.89 -68.86 -35.88
CA LEU A 423 9.39 -67.49 -35.72
C LEU A 423 9.83 -66.90 -37.07
N GLU A 424 10.46 -67.69 -37.94
CA GLU A 424 10.82 -67.29 -39.30
C GLU A 424 9.59 -67.06 -40.19
N ILE A 425 8.58 -67.94 -40.13
CA ILE A 425 7.30 -67.71 -40.82
C ILE A 425 6.64 -66.42 -40.30
N ALA A 426 6.68 -66.16 -38.99
CA ALA A 426 6.12 -64.94 -38.42
C ALA A 426 6.89 -63.68 -38.88
N SER A 427 8.22 -63.75 -39.02
CA SER A 427 9.02 -62.64 -39.52
C SER A 427 8.80 -62.39 -41.02
N LEU A 428 8.67 -63.45 -41.82
CA LEU A 428 8.32 -63.37 -43.24
C LEU A 428 6.91 -62.80 -43.44
N LYS A 429 5.91 -63.22 -42.65
CA LYS A 429 4.55 -62.64 -42.69
C LYS A 429 4.55 -61.15 -42.40
N ARG A 430 5.34 -60.68 -41.42
CA ARG A 430 5.51 -59.24 -41.15
C ARG A 430 6.14 -58.50 -42.34
N ARG A 431 7.14 -59.09 -42.99
CA ARG A 431 7.77 -58.50 -44.18
C ARG A 431 6.80 -58.44 -45.36
N ILE A 432 5.99 -59.48 -45.56
CA ILE A 432 4.92 -59.47 -46.57
C ILE A 432 3.93 -58.32 -46.31
N ASP A 433 3.50 -58.14 -45.06
CA ASP A 433 2.64 -56.99 -44.69
C ASP A 433 3.31 -55.64 -45.00
N GLN A 434 4.60 -55.48 -44.69
CA GLN A 434 5.37 -54.27 -45.04
C GLN A 434 5.49 -54.06 -46.56
N THR A 435 5.66 -55.13 -47.34
CA THR A 435 5.68 -55.05 -48.80
C THR A 435 4.32 -54.58 -49.33
N PHE A 436 3.21 -55.07 -48.79
CA PHE A 436 1.88 -54.57 -49.17
C PHE A 436 1.66 -53.10 -48.80
N GLU A 437 2.17 -52.63 -47.66
CA GLU A 437 2.16 -51.20 -47.32
C GLU A 437 2.92 -50.34 -48.35
N GLN A 438 4.10 -50.81 -48.80
CA GLN A 438 4.87 -50.13 -49.85
C GLN A 438 4.12 -50.13 -51.20
N MET A 439 3.43 -51.22 -51.55
CA MET A 439 2.60 -51.29 -52.74
C MET A 439 1.44 -50.29 -52.68
N VAL A 440 0.78 -50.14 -51.52
CA VAL A 440 -0.28 -49.14 -51.28
C VAL A 440 0.24 -47.72 -51.54
N GLU A 441 1.43 -47.36 -51.05
CA GLU A 441 2.01 -46.03 -51.29
C GLU A 441 2.30 -45.78 -52.78
N ILE A 442 2.79 -46.78 -53.52
CA ILE A 442 3.06 -46.64 -54.96
C ILE A 442 1.75 -46.47 -55.76
N ILE A 443 0.70 -47.19 -55.38
CA ILE A 443 -0.62 -47.07 -56.02
C ILE A 443 -1.21 -45.68 -55.77
N LEU A 444 -1.12 -45.17 -54.53
CA LEU A 444 -1.61 -43.84 -54.16
C LEU A 444 -0.85 -42.70 -54.86
N GLN A 445 0.40 -42.93 -55.29
CA GLN A 445 1.14 -41.99 -56.14
C GLN A 445 0.60 -41.88 -57.58
N GLY A 446 -0.45 -42.63 -57.93
CA GLY A 446 -1.14 -42.51 -59.23
C GLY A 446 -0.36 -43.11 -60.41
N LYS A 447 0.63 -43.97 -60.14
CA LYS A 447 1.48 -44.59 -61.18
C LYS A 447 0.83 -45.78 -61.89
N LEU A 448 -0.34 -46.24 -61.42
CA LEU A 448 -1.01 -47.46 -61.87
C LEU A 448 -2.53 -47.23 -61.94
N GLU A 449 -3.18 -47.73 -63.00
CA GLU A 449 -4.65 -47.76 -63.11
C GLU A 449 -5.25 -48.86 -62.22
N TYR A 450 -5.16 -48.67 -60.90
CA TYR A 450 -5.71 -49.59 -59.92
C TYR A 450 -6.29 -48.80 -58.76
N ALA A 451 -7.54 -49.09 -58.37
CA ALA A 451 -8.19 -48.43 -57.23
C ALA A 451 -8.27 -46.89 -57.37
N ASN A 452 -8.49 -46.38 -58.59
CA ASN A 452 -8.51 -44.94 -58.91
C ASN A 452 -9.44 -44.12 -58.00
N ASP A 453 -10.60 -44.65 -57.62
CA ASP A 453 -11.53 -43.99 -56.70
C ASP A 453 -10.91 -43.78 -55.31
N GLN A 454 -10.18 -44.77 -54.80
CA GLN A 454 -9.48 -44.68 -53.51
C GLN A 454 -8.29 -43.72 -53.59
N CYS A 455 -7.56 -43.72 -54.71
CA CYS A 455 -6.49 -42.76 -54.96
C CYS A 455 -7.02 -41.32 -55.02
N GLY A 456 -8.13 -41.08 -55.73
CA GLY A 456 -8.79 -39.78 -55.79
C GLY A 456 -9.26 -39.29 -54.41
N GLN A 457 -9.88 -40.17 -53.62
CA GLN A 457 -10.31 -39.84 -52.25
C GLN A 457 -9.14 -39.49 -51.33
N VAL A 458 -8.05 -40.26 -51.38
CA VAL A 458 -6.85 -39.97 -50.56
C VAL A 458 -6.20 -38.66 -50.97
N ASN A 459 -6.07 -38.39 -52.27
CA ASN A 459 -5.50 -37.14 -52.75
C ASN A 459 -6.35 -35.93 -52.34
N SER A 460 -7.68 -36.01 -52.42
CA SER A 460 -8.58 -34.96 -51.93
C SER A 460 -8.40 -34.72 -50.43
N LEU A 461 -8.42 -35.78 -49.62
CA LEU A 461 -8.22 -35.68 -48.17
C LEU A 461 -6.85 -35.12 -47.81
N GLN A 462 -5.80 -35.46 -48.56
CA GLN A 462 -4.45 -34.92 -48.34
C GLN A 462 -4.36 -33.43 -48.64
N LEU A 463 -5.03 -32.93 -49.69
CA LEU A 463 -5.14 -31.50 -49.97
C LEU A 463 -5.87 -30.78 -48.83
N GLU A 464 -7.00 -31.31 -48.37
CA GLU A 464 -7.74 -30.76 -47.23
C GLU A 464 -6.90 -30.75 -45.93
N ILE A 465 -6.09 -31.79 -45.69
CA ILE A 465 -5.16 -31.84 -44.55
C ILE A 465 -4.08 -30.75 -44.68
N GLN A 466 -3.55 -30.49 -45.88
CA GLN A 466 -2.58 -29.42 -46.10
C GLN A 466 -3.18 -28.03 -45.83
N GLU A 467 -4.41 -27.78 -46.27
CA GLU A 467 -5.13 -26.54 -45.98
C GLU A 467 -5.34 -26.36 -44.46
N LEU A 468 -5.75 -27.42 -43.76
CA LEU A 468 -5.89 -27.41 -42.30
C LEU A 468 -4.57 -27.13 -41.59
N LEU A 469 -3.45 -27.69 -42.06
CA LEU A 469 -2.12 -27.41 -41.51
C LEU A 469 -1.74 -25.93 -41.64
N GLN A 470 -2.03 -25.31 -42.78
CA GLN A 470 -1.81 -23.87 -42.98
C GLN A 470 -2.69 -23.04 -42.06
N GLN A 471 -3.96 -23.43 -41.90
CA GLN A 471 -4.90 -22.77 -40.99
C GLN A 471 -4.44 -22.87 -39.54
N ILE A 472 -4.02 -24.06 -39.09
CA ILE A 472 -3.49 -24.31 -37.74
C ILE A 472 -2.26 -23.42 -37.49
N SER A 473 -1.31 -23.38 -38.42
CA SER A 473 -0.13 -22.52 -38.32
C SER A 473 -0.50 -21.04 -38.16
N THR A 474 -1.45 -20.57 -38.97
CA THR A 474 -1.95 -19.18 -38.90
C THR A 474 -2.59 -18.87 -37.55
N LEU A 475 -3.42 -19.79 -37.04
CA LEU A 475 -4.06 -19.65 -35.73
C LEU A 475 -3.04 -19.65 -34.58
N GLN A 476 -2.00 -20.49 -34.66
CA GLN A 476 -0.91 -20.52 -33.68
C GLN A 476 -0.12 -19.21 -33.64
N ILE A 477 0.17 -18.62 -34.79
CA ILE A 477 0.83 -17.30 -34.89
C ILE A 477 -0.04 -16.23 -34.23
N GLN A 478 -1.33 -16.16 -34.58
CA GLN A 478 -2.26 -15.20 -33.98
C GLN A 478 -2.38 -15.37 -32.46
N LEU A 479 -2.44 -16.62 -31.97
CA LEU A 479 -2.43 -16.91 -30.54
C LEU A 479 -1.16 -16.43 -29.86
N SER A 480 0.01 -16.66 -30.47
CA SER A 480 1.30 -16.21 -29.93
C SER A 480 1.35 -14.68 -29.79
N GLU A 481 0.94 -13.95 -30.84
CA GLU A 481 0.87 -12.48 -30.83
C GLU A 481 -0.08 -11.95 -29.75
N LYS A 482 -1.28 -12.53 -29.64
CA LYS A 482 -2.29 -12.13 -28.66
C LYS A 482 -1.87 -12.47 -27.23
N ASN A 483 -1.22 -13.61 -27.01
CA ASN A 483 -0.67 -13.97 -25.69
C ASN A 483 0.47 -13.03 -25.28
N LYS A 484 1.30 -12.59 -26.23
CA LYS A 484 2.33 -11.57 -25.98
C LYS A 484 1.69 -10.23 -25.58
N GLU A 485 0.69 -9.77 -26.32
CA GLU A 485 -0.07 -8.55 -25.98
C GLU A 485 -0.70 -8.66 -24.58
N LEU A 486 -1.23 -9.83 -24.21
CA LEU A 486 -1.81 -10.08 -22.89
C LEU A 486 -0.74 -9.99 -21.79
N SER A 487 0.43 -10.59 -22.01
CA SER A 487 1.57 -10.52 -21.09
C SER A 487 2.02 -9.07 -20.85
N ASP A 488 2.12 -8.28 -21.91
CA ASP A 488 2.49 -6.86 -21.82
C ASP A 488 1.46 -6.06 -21.01
N LEU A 489 0.16 -6.33 -21.20
CA LEU A 489 -0.90 -5.72 -20.41
C LEU A 489 -0.84 -6.13 -18.93
N GLN A 490 -0.47 -7.37 -18.61
CA GLN A 490 -0.32 -7.84 -17.23
C GLN A 490 0.88 -7.17 -16.52
N ILE A 491 2.00 -6.98 -17.23
CA ILE A 491 3.15 -6.24 -16.71
C ILE A 491 2.75 -4.80 -16.40
N LYS A 492 2.06 -4.15 -17.35
CA LYS A 492 1.55 -2.78 -17.18
C LYS A 492 0.57 -2.65 -16.01
N GLU A 493 -0.28 -3.64 -15.78
CA GLU A 493 -1.16 -3.68 -14.61
C GLU A 493 -0.35 -3.66 -13.31
N ARG A 494 0.66 -4.53 -13.17
CA ARG A 494 1.52 -4.57 -11.98
C ARG A 494 2.22 -3.23 -11.74
N GLU A 495 2.70 -2.58 -12.79
CA GLU A 495 3.30 -1.25 -12.69
C GLU A 495 2.30 -0.19 -12.21
N ILE A 496 1.08 -0.18 -12.76
CA ILE A 496 0.03 0.76 -12.34
C ILE A 496 -0.34 0.51 -10.87
N GLN A 497 -0.51 -0.75 -10.46
CA GLN A 497 -0.78 -1.12 -9.07
C GLN A 497 0.34 -0.68 -8.12
N LYS A 498 1.61 -0.82 -8.53
CA LYS A 498 2.75 -0.31 -7.76
C LYS A 498 2.70 1.22 -7.62
N LYS A 499 2.38 1.94 -8.69
CA LYS A 499 2.22 3.40 -8.67
C LYS A 499 1.07 3.84 -7.76
N ILE A 500 -0.04 3.09 -7.75
CA ILE A 500 -1.18 3.29 -6.83
C ILE A 500 -0.71 3.14 -5.38
N LYS A 501 -0.08 2.02 -5.03
CA LYS A 501 0.43 1.77 -3.66
C LYS A 501 1.44 2.82 -3.21
N ASN A 502 2.34 3.24 -4.09
CA ASN A 502 3.29 4.30 -3.75
C ASN A 502 2.57 5.61 -3.41
N LYS A 503 1.50 5.96 -4.14
CA LYS A 503 0.70 7.15 -3.84
C LYS A 503 -0.04 7.03 -2.50
N GLU A 504 -0.54 5.84 -2.17
CA GLU A 504 -1.20 5.57 -0.87
C GLU A 504 -0.22 5.70 0.30
N ILE A 505 1.04 5.27 0.12
CA ILE A 505 2.10 5.43 1.11
C ILE A 505 2.51 6.91 1.26
N GLU A 506 2.67 7.62 0.13
CA GLU A 506 3.07 9.03 0.11
C GLU A 506 2.01 9.97 0.67
N THR A 507 0.72 9.62 0.54
CA THR A 507 -0.40 10.49 0.90
C THR A 507 -1.46 9.69 1.63
N TYR A 508 -1.44 9.82 2.97
CA TYR A 508 -2.39 9.15 3.83
C TYR A 508 -3.84 9.47 3.46
N GLY A 509 -4.70 8.47 3.56
CA GLY A 509 -6.13 8.63 3.33
C GLY A 509 -6.60 8.37 1.90
N LEU A 510 -5.72 8.31 0.91
CA LEU A 510 -6.11 7.99 -0.48
C LEU A 510 -6.74 6.60 -0.60
N GLU A 511 -6.16 5.59 0.04
CA GLU A 511 -6.65 4.20 0.02
C GLU A 511 -8.06 4.02 0.62
N HIS A 512 -8.48 4.97 1.46
CA HIS A 512 -9.79 4.94 2.12
C HIS A 512 -10.92 5.43 1.22
N ILE A 513 -10.60 6.06 0.10
CA ILE A 513 -11.59 6.68 -0.78
C ILE A 513 -12.03 5.68 -1.83
N VAL A 514 -13.32 5.34 -1.80
CA VAL A 514 -13.91 4.42 -2.79
C VAL A 514 -13.96 5.13 -4.14
N LEU A 515 -13.20 4.58 -5.11
CA LEU A 515 -13.21 5.00 -6.51
C LEU A 515 -14.05 4.00 -7.32
N ASN A 516 -15.26 4.39 -7.71
CA ASN A 516 -16.15 3.61 -8.58
C ASN A 516 -15.76 3.70 -10.07
#